data_AF-A0A7S3P581-F1
#
_entry.id   AF-A0A7S3P581-F1
#
_cell.length_a   1.000
_cell.length_b   1.000
_cell.length_c   1.000
_cell.angle_alpha   90.00
_cell.angle_beta   90.00
_cell.angle_gamma   90.00
#
_symmetry.space_group_name_H-M   'P 1'
#
loop_
_entity.id
_entity.type
_entity.pdbx_description
1 polymer ?
#
loop_
_entity_poly.entity_id
_entity_poly.type
_entity_poly.pdbx_seq_one_letter_code
_entity_poly.pdbx_strand_id
1 'polypeptide(L)'
;FDCASLAEIELALSSTKDDTRRVIYANPQRAEGALEQALQLGVRVLTFDGAEELRKVHRIYHQQKEKAMKQHNNNDELQMVLRILVPDEHSSIPLGEKFGAPP
;
A
#
# COMPACT_ATOMS: atom_id res chain seq x y z
N PHE A 1 -9.17 6.10 5.48
CA PHE A 1 -8.79 6.82 4.25
C PHE A 1 -8.19 5.82 3.30
N ASP A 2 -8.80 5.72 2.14
CA ASP A 2 -8.22 5.06 0.98
C ASP A 2 -7.38 6.10 0.23
N CYS A 3 -6.08 5.82 0.07
CA CYS A 3 -5.13 6.71 -0.59
C CYS A 3 -4.49 5.99 -1.78
N ALA A 4 -4.38 6.69 -2.90
CA ALA A 4 -3.75 6.26 -4.14
C ALA A 4 -2.38 6.92 -4.39
N SER A 5 -2.00 7.92 -3.59
CA SER A 5 -0.71 8.62 -3.70
C SER A 5 -0.14 9.02 -2.33
N LEU A 6 1.15 9.39 -2.29
CA LEU A 6 1.79 9.89 -1.07
C LEU A 6 1.16 11.18 -0.56
N ALA A 7 0.81 12.12 -1.45
CA ALA A 7 0.16 13.37 -1.06
C ALA A 7 -1.19 13.11 -0.37
N GLU A 8 -1.95 12.11 -0.84
CA GLU A 8 -3.19 11.69 -0.19
C GLU A 8 -2.94 11.04 1.17
N ILE A 9 -1.86 10.26 1.32
CA ILE A 9 -1.45 9.68 2.61
C ILE A 9 -1.13 10.79 3.61
N GLU A 10 -0.31 11.77 3.24
CA GLU A 10 0.07 12.89 4.11
C GLU A 10 -1.18 13.69 4.55
N LEU A 11 -2.09 13.95 3.61
CA LEU A 11 -3.36 14.61 3.92
C LEU A 11 -4.24 13.77 4.84
N ALA A 12 -4.33 12.45 4.64
CA ALA A 12 -5.08 11.56 5.49
C ALA A 12 -4.48 11.47 6.91
N LEU A 13 -3.15 11.42 7.04
CA LEU A 13 -2.47 11.40 8.34
C LEU A 13 -2.72 12.70 9.11
N SER A 14 -2.60 13.85 8.46
CA SER A 14 -2.96 15.14 9.10
C SER A 14 -4.42 15.18 9.57
N SER A 15 -5.34 14.59 8.78
CA SER A 15 -6.77 14.50 9.13
C SER A 15 -7.06 13.50 10.25
N THR A 16 -6.19 12.50 10.45
CA THR A 16 -6.37 11.42 11.44
C THR A 16 -5.51 11.59 12.70
N LYS A 17 -4.76 12.69 12.83
CA LYS A 17 -3.76 12.89 13.89
C LYS A 17 -2.73 11.75 13.90
N ASP A 18 -2.21 11.44 12.72
CA ASP A 18 -1.18 10.42 12.47
C ASP A 18 -1.59 8.98 12.85
N ASP A 19 -2.90 8.68 12.95
CA ASP A 19 -3.38 7.30 13.16
C ASP A 19 -3.29 6.48 11.86
N THR A 20 -2.12 5.91 11.59
CA THR A 20 -1.81 5.15 10.37
C THR A 20 -2.72 3.94 10.16
N ARG A 21 -3.33 3.40 11.22
CA ARG A 21 -4.31 2.28 11.15
C ARG A 21 -5.59 2.68 10.41
N ARG A 22 -5.83 3.99 10.25
CA ARG A 22 -6.96 4.53 9.49
C ARG A 22 -6.60 4.79 8.03
N VAL A 23 -5.43 4.38 7.55
CA VAL A 23 -4.95 4.63 6.19
C VAL A 23 -4.62 3.30 5.50
N ILE A 24 -5.13 3.13 4.28
CA ILE A 24 -4.73 2.06 3.35
C ILE A 24 -4.15 2.71 2.09
N TYR A 25 -3.02 2.22 1.61
CA TYR A 25 -2.47 2.62 0.32
C TYR A 25 -3.06 1.69 -0.76
N ALA A 26 -4.24 2.01 -1.28
CA ALA A 26 -5.01 1.11 -2.13
C ALA A 26 -4.71 1.21 -3.65
N ASN A 27 -3.65 1.90 -4.05
CA ASN A 27 -3.08 1.74 -5.39
C ASN A 27 -2.30 0.40 -5.47
N PRO A 28 -2.73 -0.57 -6.30
CA PRO A 28 -2.11 -1.90 -6.34
C PRO A 28 -0.74 -1.93 -7.03
N GLN A 29 -0.34 -0.84 -7.71
CA GLN A 29 0.96 -0.73 -8.39
C GLN A 29 1.61 0.62 -8.08
N ARG A 30 2.58 0.64 -7.16
CA ARG A 30 3.19 1.88 -6.64
C ARG A 30 4.61 2.09 -7.17
N ALA A 31 5.04 3.34 -7.27
CA ALA A 31 6.45 3.65 -7.50
C ALA A 31 7.27 3.28 -6.25
N GLU A 32 8.50 2.79 -6.44
CA GLU A 32 9.37 2.35 -5.33
C GLU A 32 9.59 3.45 -4.28
N GLY A 33 9.94 4.67 -4.72
CA GLY A 33 10.16 5.79 -3.80
C GLY A 33 8.90 6.19 -3.03
N ALA A 34 7.72 6.10 -3.64
CA ALA A 34 6.45 6.39 -2.97
C ALA A 34 6.10 5.31 -1.93
N LEU A 35 6.37 4.04 -2.24
CA LEU A 35 6.21 2.94 -1.30
C LEU A 35 7.19 3.06 -0.12
N GLU A 36 8.45 3.39 -0.40
CA GLU A 36 9.46 3.63 0.63
C GLU A 36 9.01 4.70 1.63
N GLN A 37 8.53 5.83 1.12
CA GLN A 37 8.06 6.95 1.95
C GLN A 37 6.77 6.60 2.71
N ALA A 38 5.81 5.91 2.07
CA ALA A 38 4.59 5.45 2.75
C ALA A 38 4.90 4.49 3.92
N LEU A 39 5.87 3.59 3.75
CA LEU A 39 6.32 2.69 4.82
C LEU A 39 7.03 3.46 5.96
N GLN A 40 7.81 4.48 5.63
CA GLN A 40 8.45 5.38 6.62
C GLN A 40 7.40 6.17 7.43
N LEU A 41 6.32 6.61 6.78
CA LEU A 41 5.18 7.25 7.43
C LEU A 41 4.33 6.28 8.29
N GLY A 42 4.70 5.00 8.35
CA GLY A 42 4.02 4.01 9.20
C GLY A 42 2.77 3.39 8.59
N VAL A 43 2.49 3.61 7.29
CA VAL A 43 1.39 2.90 6.62
C VAL A 43 1.73 1.41 6.50
N ARG A 44 0.80 0.54 6.88
CA ARG A 44 1.02 -0.92 6.92
C ARG A 44 -0.01 -1.75 6.16
N VAL A 45 -1.08 -1.14 5.66
CA VAL A 45 -2.09 -1.83 4.85
C VAL A 45 -1.94 -1.39 3.40
N LEU A 46 -1.61 -2.35 2.52
CA LEU A 46 -1.29 -2.10 1.11
C LEU A 46 -2.08 -3.05 0.21
N THR A 47 -2.62 -2.56 -0.91
CA THR A 47 -3.19 -3.46 -1.94
C THR A 47 -2.16 -3.98 -2.91
N PHE A 48 -2.43 -5.08 -3.60
CA PHE A 48 -1.66 -5.54 -4.76
C PHE A 48 -2.56 -6.37 -5.67
N ASP A 49 -2.19 -6.50 -6.94
CA ASP A 49 -2.88 -7.36 -7.92
C ASP A 49 -1.91 -8.22 -8.77
N GLY A 50 -0.60 -8.15 -8.50
CA GLY A 50 0.41 -8.92 -9.21
C GLY A 50 1.61 -9.31 -8.36
N ALA A 51 2.32 -10.36 -8.76
CA ALA A 51 3.48 -10.88 -8.04
C ALA A 51 4.65 -9.89 -8.00
N GLU A 52 4.83 -9.05 -9.03
CA GLU A 52 5.89 -8.05 -9.04
C GLU A 52 5.73 -7.01 -7.93
N GLU A 53 4.50 -6.59 -7.64
CA GLU A 53 4.23 -5.69 -6.52
C GLU A 53 4.59 -6.35 -5.19
N LEU A 54 4.22 -7.63 -4.99
CA LEU A 54 4.61 -8.37 -3.79
C LEU A 54 6.13 -8.46 -3.61
N ARG A 55 6.87 -8.77 -4.69
CA ARG A 55 8.34 -8.83 -4.63
C ARG A 55 8.96 -7.48 -4.28
N LYS A 56 8.46 -6.41 -4.89
CA LYS A 56 8.87 -5.02 -4.60
C LYS A 56 8.61 -4.65 -3.14
N VAL A 57 7.40 -4.92 -2.64
CA VAL A 57 7.02 -4.67 -1.26
C VAL A 57 7.88 -5.47 -0.28
N HIS A 58 8.07 -6.78 -0.53
CA HIS A 58 8.92 -7.63 0.29
C HIS A 58 10.34 -7.07 0.37
N ARG A 59 10.98 -6.79 -0.78
CA ARG A 59 12.34 -6.25 -0.82
C ARG A 59 12.46 -4.96 -0.02
N ILE A 60 11.59 -3.99 -0.27
CA ILE A 60 11.66 -2.66 0.36
C ILE A 60 11.35 -2.74 1.87
N TYR A 61 10.31 -3.46 2.26
CA TYR A 61 9.92 -3.59 3.67
C TYR A 61 11.03 -4.25 4.51
N HIS A 62 11.63 -5.34 4.02
CA HIS A 62 12.73 -6.00 4.73
C HIS A 62 13.99 -5.14 4.79
N GLN A 63 14.35 -4.44 3.70
CA GLN A 63 15.46 -3.49 3.71
C GLN A 63 15.27 -2.37 4.74
N GLN A 64 14.03 -1.89 4.94
CA GLN A 64 13.73 -0.90 5.98
C GLN A 64 13.72 -1.52 7.39
N LYS A 65 13.13 -2.70 7.56
CA LYS A 65 13.07 -3.41 8.85
C LYS A 65 14.46 -3.75 9.39
N GLU A 66 15.37 -4.20 8.53
CA GLU A 66 16.78 -4.47 8.89
C GLU A 66 17.53 -3.20 9.34
N LYS A 67 17.26 -2.06 8.70
CA LYS A 67 17.81 -0.76 9.12
C LYS A 67 17.21 -0.31 10.45
N ALA A 68 15.93 -0.53 10.68
CA ALA A 68 15.20 -0.11 11.88
C ALA A 68 15.48 -0.99 13.12
N MET A 69 15.73 -2.29 12.97
CA MET A 69 16.09 -3.18 14.09
C MET A 69 17.38 -2.79 14.80
N LYS A 70 18.23 -1.96 14.17
CA LYS A 70 19.39 -1.35 14.84
C LYS A 70 19.03 -0.22 15.81
N GLN A 71 17.77 0.24 15.84
CA GLN A 71 17.36 1.42 16.61
C GLN A 71 16.14 1.27 17.53
N HIS A 72 15.20 0.33 17.32
CA HIS A 72 14.20 -0.06 18.33
C HIS A 72 13.35 -1.24 17.84
N ASN A 73 12.79 -2.03 18.76
CA ASN A 73 11.79 -3.07 18.47
C ASN A 73 10.42 -2.41 18.25
N ASN A 74 10.06 -2.12 17.00
CA ASN A 74 8.66 -1.90 16.65
C ASN A 74 8.17 -3.09 15.82
N ASN A 75 7.10 -3.73 16.28
CA ASN A 75 6.63 -5.02 15.78
C ASN A 75 5.44 -4.89 14.81
N ASP A 76 5.29 -3.74 14.15
CA ASP A 76 4.20 -3.52 13.21
C ASP A 76 4.37 -4.41 11.96
N GLU A 77 3.46 -5.37 11.85
CA GLU A 77 3.36 -6.28 10.73
C GLU A 77 2.76 -5.58 9.51
N LEU A 78 3.20 -6.01 8.32
CA LEU A 78 2.67 -5.53 7.05
C LEU A 78 1.47 -6.38 6.66
N GLN A 79 0.34 -5.75 6.33
CA GLN A 79 -0.85 -6.41 5.85
C GLN A 79 -1.05 -6.13 4.36
N MET A 80 -1.06 -7.21 3.57
CA MET A 80 -1.33 -7.16 2.14
C MET A 80 -2.80 -7.51 1.86
N VAL A 81 -3.43 -6.73 0.98
CA VAL A 81 -4.81 -6.95 0.52
C VAL A 81 -4.78 -7.25 -0.97
N LEU A 82 -5.18 -8.46 -1.36
CA LEU A 82 -5.30 -8.82 -2.77
C LEU A 82 -6.49 -8.09 -3.39
N ARG A 83 -6.26 -7.32 -4.45
CA ARG A 83 -7.31 -6.73 -5.26
C ARG A 83 -7.71 -7.74 -6.34
N ILE A 84 -8.95 -8.20 -6.30
CA ILE A 84 -9.49 -9.13 -7.29
C ILE A 84 -10.16 -8.38 -8.46
N LEU A 85 -10.10 -8.97 -9.65
CA LEU A 85 -10.90 -8.55 -10.79
C LEU A 85 -12.37 -8.95 -10.54
N VAL A 86 -13.29 -8.04 -10.87
CA VAL A 86 -14.73 -8.30 -10.86
C VAL A 86 -15.34 -7.85 -12.19
N PRO A 87 -16.41 -8.50 -12.68
CA PRO A 87 -17.12 -8.05 -13.88
C PRO A 87 -17.56 -6.59 -13.73
N ASP A 88 -17.21 -5.75 -14.70
CA ASP A 88 -17.45 -4.31 -14.67
C ASP A 88 -17.99 -3.76 -16.00
N GLU A 89 -18.55 -4.63 -16.86
CA GLU A 89 -19.04 -4.30 -18.21
C GLU A 89 -20.22 -3.32 -18.20
N HIS A 90 -20.90 -3.18 -17.06
CA HIS A 90 -22.01 -2.26 -16.85
C HIS A 90 -21.64 -1.05 -15.99
N SER A 91 -20.37 -0.95 -15.57
CA SER A 91 -19.88 0.21 -14.81
C SER A 91 -19.70 1.41 -15.72
N SER A 92 -20.04 2.60 -15.23
CA SER A 92 -19.78 3.84 -15.98
C SER A 92 -18.28 4.07 -16.22
N ILE A 93 -17.44 3.54 -15.34
CA ILE A 93 -15.98 3.58 -15.45
C ILE A 93 -15.46 2.16 -15.16
N PRO A 94 -15.24 1.33 -16.20
CA PRO A 94 -14.60 0.04 -16.02
C PRO A 94 -13.11 0.23 -15.68
N LEU A 95 -12.62 -0.54 -14.71
CA LEU A 95 -11.24 -0.54 -14.22
C LEU A 95 -10.58 -1.92 -14.33
N GLY A 96 -11.36 -2.97 -14.63
CA GLY A 96 -10.94 -4.36 -14.65
C GLY A 96 -9.92 -4.69 -15.73
N GLU A 97 -9.89 -3.93 -16.84
CA GLU A 97 -8.84 -4.06 -17.86
C GLU A 97 -7.44 -3.74 -17.29
N LYS A 98 -7.36 -2.84 -16.32
CA LYS A 98 -6.09 -2.34 -15.77
C LYS A 98 -5.74 -2.90 -14.40
N PHE A 99 -6.75 -3.14 -13.55
CA PHE A 99 -6.55 -3.47 -12.14
C PHE A 99 -7.33 -4.71 -11.72
N GLY A 100 -6.72 -5.48 -10.82
CA GLY A 100 -7.33 -6.66 -10.21
C GLY A 100 -6.77 -7.96 -10.78
N ALA A 101 -6.46 -8.90 -9.88
CA ALA A 101 -6.00 -10.23 -10.25
C ALA A 101 -7.16 -11.06 -10.80
N PRO A 102 -7.00 -11.73 -11.95
CA PRO A 102 -8.00 -12.67 -12.45
C PRO A 102 -8.09 -13.91 -11.54
N PRO A 103 -9.21 -14.66 -11.61
CA PRO A 103 -9.37 -15.95 -10.93
C PRO A 103 -8.33 -17.01 -11.31
#